data_AF-A0A1A8GLR8-F1
#
_entry.id   AF-A0A1A8GLR8-F1
#
_cell.length_a   1.000
_cell.length_b   1.000
_cell.length_c   1.000
_cell.angle_alpha   90.00
_cell.angle_beta   90.00
_cell.angle_gamma   90.00
#
_symmetry.space_group_name_H-M   'P 1'
#
loop_
_entity.id
_entity.type
_entity.pdbx_description
1 polymer ?
#
loop_
_entity_poly.entity_id
_entity_poly.type
_entity_poly.pdbx_seq_one_letter_code
_entity_poly.pdbx_strand_id
1 'polypeptide(L)'
;QSERKLTHRFQWPLQKYSGHLDCTEMRCQTPSSLLLQSEVFSAYKLHCTFKALIGMSPHGTLTFVSALFEGSTSDKEIFRHSSLLTPEMD
;
A
#
# COMPACT_ATOMS: atom_id res chain seq x y z
N GLN A 1 -33.53 -5.25 -3.50
CA GLN A 1 -32.73 -4.77 -4.64
C GLN A 1 -32.30 -3.33 -4.36
N SER A 2 -31.18 -3.13 -3.67
CA SER A 2 -30.58 -1.80 -3.44
C SER A 2 -29.26 -1.98 -2.69
N GLU A 3 -28.19 -2.37 -3.40
CA GLU A 3 -26.83 -2.19 -2.91
C GLU A 3 -26.20 -1.07 -3.73
N ARG A 4 -26.05 0.08 -3.08
CA ARG A 4 -25.35 1.25 -3.63
C ARG A 4 -23.88 0.86 -3.76
N LYS A 5 -23.47 0.50 -4.98
CA LYS A 5 -22.05 0.42 -5.38
C LYS A 5 -21.42 1.81 -5.30
N LEU A 6 -21.05 2.24 -4.10
CA LEU A 6 -20.23 3.42 -3.85
C LEU A 6 -18.79 2.99 -3.60
N THR A 7 -18.13 2.53 -4.67
CA THR A 7 -16.66 2.46 -4.71
C THR A 7 -16.24 2.75 -6.14
N HIS A 8 -16.41 3.99 -6.57
CA HIS A 8 -15.57 4.52 -7.65
C HIS A 8 -14.16 4.62 -7.07
N ARG A 9 -13.40 3.52 -7.16
CA ARG A 9 -11.95 3.52 -6.96
C ARG A 9 -11.38 4.40 -8.06
N PHE A 10 -11.14 5.67 -7.73
CA PHE A 10 -10.33 6.57 -8.54
C PHE A 10 -8.87 6.13 -8.42
N GLN A 11 -8.52 5.11 -9.20
CA GLN A 11 -7.15 4.66 -9.35
C GLN A 11 -6.50 5.59 -10.37
N TRP A 12 -5.84 6.64 -9.88
CA TRP A 12 -5.07 7.54 -10.75
C TRP A 12 -3.78 6.83 -11.17
N PRO A 13 -3.53 6.65 -12.48
CA PRO A 13 -2.22 6.18 -12.94
C PRO A 13 -1.12 7.12 -12.41
N LEU A 14 0.06 6.59 -12.06
CA LEU A 14 1.18 7.41 -11.54
C LEU A 14 1.51 8.59 -12.45
N GLN A 15 1.36 8.40 -13.76
CA GLN A 15 1.61 9.43 -14.78
C GLN A 15 0.70 10.67 -14.63
N LYS A 16 -0.42 10.54 -13.90
CA LYS A 16 -1.38 11.62 -13.64
C LYS A 16 -1.46 12.00 -12.16
N TYR A 17 -0.66 11.37 -11.31
CA TYR A 17 -0.63 11.63 -9.89
C TYR A 17 0.29 12.81 -9.59
N SER A 18 -0.29 13.96 -9.25
CA SER A 18 0.47 15.19 -8.97
C SER A 18 0.81 15.41 -7.49
N GLY A 19 0.61 14.40 -6.64
CA GLY A 19 0.82 14.48 -5.20
C GLY A 19 2.09 13.75 -4.71
N HIS A 20 2.17 13.53 -3.40
CA HIS A 20 3.20 12.69 -2.79
C HIS A 20 2.74 11.23 -2.66
N LEU A 21 3.65 10.28 -2.90
CA LEU A 21 3.44 8.85 -2.74
C LEU A 21 4.51 8.28 -1.83
N ASP A 22 4.09 7.57 -0.79
CA ASP A 22 5.01 6.97 0.17
C ASP A 22 4.48 5.66 0.73
N CYS A 23 5.41 4.75 1.08
CA CYS A 23 5.09 3.50 1.74
C CYS A 23 5.07 3.72 3.26
N THR A 24 3.89 3.63 3.85
CA THR A 24 3.70 3.75 5.30
C THR A 24 3.71 2.38 5.97
N GLU A 25 4.52 2.21 7.01
CA GLU A 25 4.54 1.01 7.85
C GLU A 25 3.63 1.18 9.08
N MET A 26 2.75 0.22 9.31
CA MET A 26 1.89 0.15 10.49
C MET A 26 2.24 -1.08 11.31
N ARG A 27 2.37 -0.92 12.64
CA ARG A 27 2.61 -2.06 13.54
C ARG A 27 1.35 -2.90 13.66
N CYS A 28 1.51 -4.22 13.70
CA CYS A 28 0.44 -5.15 13.99
C CYS A 28 0.79 -6.02 15.19
N GLN A 29 -0.22 -6.68 15.73
CA GLN A 29 -0.02 -7.65 16.80
C GLN A 29 0.79 -8.83 16.28
N THR A 30 1.76 -9.29 17.06
CA THR A 30 2.59 -10.44 16.67
C THR A 30 1.70 -11.65 16.43
N PRO A 31 1.68 -12.22 15.21
CA PRO A 31 0.89 -13.40 14.95
C PRO A 31 1.46 -14.60 15.72
N SER A 32 0.58 -15.50 16.15
CA SER A 32 0.94 -16.72 16.87
C SER A 32 1.63 -17.75 15.96
N SER A 33 1.40 -17.68 14.65
CA SER A 33 2.07 -18.53 13.66
C SER A 33 3.46 -17.99 13.35
N LEU A 34 4.48 -18.83 13.51
CA LEU A 34 5.88 -18.49 13.19
C LEU A 34 6.08 -18.17 11.70
N LEU A 35 5.34 -18.86 10.81
CA LEU A 35 5.39 -18.59 9.37
C LEU A 35 4.91 -17.17 9.08
N LEU A 36 3.71 -16.84 9.56
CA LEU A 36 3.12 -15.53 9.35
C LEU A 36 3.96 -14.43 10.01
N GLN A 37 4.52 -14.72 11.20
CA GLN A 37 5.43 -13.82 11.90
C GLN A 37 6.66 -13.49 11.04
N SER A 38 7.27 -14.49 10.39
CA SER A 38 8.43 -14.26 9.54
C SER A 38 8.11 -13.38 8.31
N GLU A 39 6.89 -13.49 7.77
CA GLU A 39 6.45 -12.71 6.62
C GLU A 39 6.16 -11.26 7.01
N VAL A 40 5.46 -11.02 8.11
CA VAL A 40 5.13 -9.66 8.56
C VAL A 40 6.25 -8.99 9.35
N PHE A 41 7.31 -9.70 9.70
CA PHE A 41 8.41 -9.12 10.47
C PHE A 41 9.24 -8.17 9.62
N SER A 42 9.22 -6.89 9.99
CA SER A 42 10.14 -5.90 9.44
C SER A 42 11.40 -5.90 10.28
N ALA A 43 12.49 -6.40 9.72
CA ALA A 43 13.81 -6.37 10.35
C ALA A 43 14.28 -4.92 10.64
N TYR A 44 13.83 -3.95 9.85
CA TYR A 44 14.13 -2.54 10.05
C TYR A 44 13.47 -1.98 11.32
N LYS A 45 12.21 -2.37 11.60
CA LYS A 45 11.47 -1.91 12.78
C LYS A 45 11.54 -2.86 13.97
N LEU A 46 12.11 -4.04 13.80
CA LEU A 46 12.15 -5.14 14.78
C LEU A 46 10.76 -5.52 15.31
N HIS A 47 9.73 -5.34 14.49
CA HIS A 47 8.34 -5.60 14.84
C HIS A 47 7.59 -6.19 13.65
N CYS A 48 6.49 -6.89 13.94
CA CYS A 48 5.52 -7.28 12.93
C CYS A 48 4.81 -6.01 12.42
N THR A 49 4.91 -5.76 11.12
CA THR A 49 4.31 -4.61 10.46
C THR A 49 3.58 -5.04 9.19
N PHE A 50 2.65 -4.20 8.78
CA PHE A 50 2.13 -4.18 7.43
C PHE A 50 2.50 -2.87 6.76
N LYS A 51 2.65 -2.91 5.45
CA LYS A 51 2.95 -1.76 4.62
C LYS A 51 1.76 -1.41 3.75
N ALA A 52 1.53 -0.12 3.55
CA ALA A 52 0.57 0.39 2.58
C ALA A 52 1.22 1.50 1.76
N LEU A 53 0.97 1.51 0.45
CA LEU A 53 1.28 2.67 -0.37
C LEU A 53 0.16 3.68 -0.24
N ILE A 54 0.54 4.88 0.20
CA ILE A 54 -0.36 6.00 0.44
C ILE A 54 -0.04 7.11 -0.54
N GLY A 55 -1.09 7.64 -1.18
CA GLY A 55 -1.02 8.85 -1.97
C GLY A 55 -1.71 10.02 -1.25
N MET A 56 -0.96 11.09 -0.97
CA MET A 56 -1.48 12.41 -0.60
C MET A 56 -1.50 13.42 -1.76
N SER A 57 -2.64 14.07 -1.99
CA SER A 57 -2.75 15.23 -2.88
C SER A 57 -1.83 16.38 -2.42
N PRO A 58 -1.48 17.34 -3.31
CA PRO A 58 -0.74 18.56 -2.92
C PRO A 58 -1.40 19.36 -1.80
N HIS A 59 -2.71 19.21 -1.62
CA HIS A 59 -3.49 19.86 -0.56
C HIS A 59 -3.51 19.07 0.76
N GLY A 60 -2.73 17.99 0.88
CA GLY A 60 -2.61 17.18 2.09
C GLY A 60 -3.77 16.20 2.34
N THR A 61 -4.71 16.07 1.41
CA THR A 61 -5.79 15.06 1.50
C THR A 61 -5.30 13.71 1.02
N LEU A 62 -5.59 12.64 1.76
CA LEU A 62 -5.37 11.25 1.34
C LEU A 62 -6.25 10.92 0.13
N THR A 63 -5.63 10.59 -0.98
CA THR A 63 -6.28 10.30 -2.26
C THR A 63 -6.19 8.85 -2.70
N PHE A 64 -5.21 8.10 -2.18
CA PHE A 64 -5.00 6.71 -2.55
C PHE A 64 -4.46 5.91 -1.35
N VAL A 65 -4.95 4.68 -1.21
CA VAL A 65 -4.45 3.69 -0.25
C VAL A 65 -4.47 2.33 -0.95
N SER A 66 -3.31 1.66 -1.01
CA SER A 66 -3.23 0.30 -1.55
C SER A 66 -3.80 -0.75 -0.59
N ALA A 67 -3.89 -2.00 -1.06
CA ALA A 67 -3.98 -3.13 -0.13
C ALA A 67 -2.77 -3.15 0.81
N LEU A 68 -2.94 -3.82 1.96
CA LEU A 68 -1.84 -4.06 2.89
C LEU A 68 -0.93 -5.16 2.34
N PHE A 69 0.36 -4.94 2.49
CA PHE A 69 1.44 -5.89 2.17
C PHE A 69 2.18 -6.25 3.44
N GLU A 70 2.81 -7.40 3.47
CA GLU A 70 3.59 -7.82 4.62
C GLU A 70 4.77 -6.87 4.87
N GLY A 71 5.19 -6.75 6.14
CA GLY A 71 6.31 -5.90 6.54
C GLY A 71 7.63 -6.23 5.84
N SER A 72 7.80 -7.48 5.40
CA SER A 72 8.97 -7.92 4.63
C SER A 72 8.93 -7.52 3.15
N THR A 73 7.76 -7.15 2.61
CA THR A 73 7.63 -6.76 1.19
C THR A 73 8.40 -5.47 0.92
N SER A 74 9.14 -5.43 -0.19
CA SER A 74 9.91 -4.24 -0.58
C SER A 74 9.00 -3.15 -1.15
N ASP A 75 9.33 -1.88 -0.91
CA ASP A 75 8.51 -0.77 -1.38
C ASP A 75 8.39 -0.77 -2.91
N LYS A 76 9.47 -1.12 -3.62
CA LYS A 76 9.46 -1.27 -5.08
C LYS A 76 8.45 -2.30 -5.57
N GLU A 77 8.29 -3.39 -4.83
CA GLU A 77 7.33 -4.45 -5.14
C GLU A 77 5.90 -3.98 -4.86
N ILE A 78 5.68 -3.29 -3.74
CA ILE A 78 4.40 -2.62 -3.43
C ILE A 78 4.01 -1.64 -4.54
N PHE A 79 4.95 -0.84 -5.05
CA PHE A 79 4.71 0.06 -6.19
C PHE A 79 4.33 -0.68 -7.49
N ARG A 80 4.89 -1.87 -7.73
CA ARG A 80 4.53 -2.71 -8.88
C ARG A 80 3.14 -3.34 -8.72
N HIS A 81 2.84 -3.87 -7.54
CA HIS A 81 1.57 -4.56 -7.27
C HIS A 81 0.38 -3.61 -7.10
N SER A 82 0.61 -2.37 -6.67
CA SER A 82 -0.44 -1.35 -6.48
C SER A 82 -1.09 -0.85 -7.78
N SER A 83 -0.79 -1.48 -8.93
CA SER A 83 -1.42 -1.21 -10.24
C SER A 83 -1.41 0.29 -10.61
N LEU A 84 -0.37 0.96 -10.14
CA LEU A 84 -0.10 2.38 -10.31
C LEU A 84 0.85 2.61 -11.50
N LEU A 85 1.67 1.62 -11.84
CA LEU A 85 2.47 1.56 -13.06
C LEU A 85 1.62 0.94 -14.19
N THR A 86 1.17 1.74 -15.14
CA THR A 86 0.67 1.23 -16.42
C THR A 86 1.84 0.64 -17.22
N PRO A 87 1.71 -0.54 -17.83
CA PRO A 87 2.77 -1.20 -18.61
C PRO A 87 2.98 -0.57 -20.01
N GLU A 88 2.97 0.76 -20.10
CA GLU A 88 3.38 1.51 -21.30
C GLU A 88 4.59 2.38 -20.95
N MET A 89 5.67 1.72 -20.51
CA MET A 89 7.01 2.30 -20.46
C MET A 89 7.92 1.38 -21.27
N ASP A 90 7.81 1.50 -22.58
CA ASP A 90 8.90 1.31 -23.55
C ASP A 90 9.30 2.69 -24.09
#